data_AF-A0A0A9YJD4-F1
#
_entry.id   AF-A0A0A9YJD4-F1
#
_cell.length_a   1.000
_cell.length_b   1.000
_cell.length_c   1.000
_cell.angle_alpha   90.00
_cell.angle_beta   90.00
_cell.angle_gamma   90.00
#
_symmetry.space_group_name_H-M   'P 1'
#
loop_
_entity.id
_entity.type
_entity.pdbx_description
1 polymer ?
#
loop_
_entity_poly.entity_id
_entity_poly.type
_entity_poly.pdbx_seq_one_letter_code
_entity_poly.pdbx_strand_id
1 'polypeptide(L)'
;VLPARSKHPLLLHKDAPLSKLLCRHYHVWQFHGGPQAVQTAIQRTYWIPGLRSLLRKCIHECIDCKRVRLTVSHPRMADLPEVRTTPCRPFSKTAVDMAGPFMVKLSTHRRACVEELLPGADGVSRAARVRTVHHSYLRPVAKLAKLFAAPPSDSFCCHHGGFWGTKLTILGGQCARPLSGAGNR
;
A
#
# COMPACT_ATOMS: atom_id res chain seq x y z
N VAL A 1 13.90 -12.37 -53.47
CA VAL A 1 13.53 -11.53 -54.65
C VAL A 1 12.55 -10.46 -54.18
N LEU A 2 12.83 -9.18 -54.41
CA LEU A 2 11.91 -8.09 -54.05
C LEU A 2 10.74 -8.00 -55.05
N PRO A 3 9.48 -7.79 -54.59
CA PRO A 3 8.33 -7.58 -55.47
C PRO A 3 8.55 -6.41 -56.45
N ALA A 4 8.05 -6.51 -57.68
CA ALA A 4 8.27 -5.49 -58.73
C ALA A 4 7.94 -4.06 -58.28
N ARG A 5 6.86 -3.86 -57.51
CA ARG A 5 6.44 -2.55 -56.98
C ARG A 5 7.44 -1.93 -56.00
N SER A 6 8.20 -2.75 -55.26
CA SER A 6 9.23 -2.27 -54.34
C SER A 6 10.55 -1.92 -55.02
N LYS A 7 10.73 -2.32 -56.29
CA LYS A 7 11.90 -1.92 -57.09
C LYS A 7 11.79 -0.47 -57.58
N HIS A 8 10.56 0.02 -57.78
CA HIS A 8 10.27 1.34 -58.33
C HIS A 8 9.20 2.07 -57.48
N PRO A 9 9.58 2.57 -56.29
CA PRO A 9 8.66 3.27 -55.41
C PRO A 9 8.25 4.63 -55.99
N LEU A 10 7.04 5.08 -55.65
CA LEU A 10 6.52 6.38 -56.06
C LEU A 10 7.22 7.51 -55.30
N LEU A 11 7.87 8.42 -56.02
CA LEU A 11 8.54 9.57 -55.42
C LEU A 11 7.51 10.59 -54.95
N LEU A 12 7.57 10.95 -53.67
CA LEU A 12 6.70 11.95 -53.08
C LEU A 12 7.53 13.01 -52.34
N HIS A 13 7.15 14.27 -52.52
CA HIS A 13 7.78 15.36 -51.78
C HIS A 13 7.41 15.30 -50.30
N LYS A 14 8.35 15.64 -49.42
CA LYS A 14 8.16 15.57 -47.96
C LYS A 14 7.04 16.49 -47.47
N ASP A 15 6.91 17.65 -48.10
CA ASP A 15 5.97 18.70 -47.68
C ASP A 15 4.59 18.54 -48.31
N ALA A 16 4.41 17.57 -49.21
CA ALA A 16 3.11 17.28 -49.81
C ALA A 16 2.11 16.85 -48.71
N PRO A 17 0.86 17.35 -48.75
CA PRO A 17 -0.20 16.94 -47.81
C PRO A 17 -0.40 15.42 -47.80
N LEU A 18 -0.26 14.78 -48.96
CA LEU A 18 -0.35 13.33 -49.13
C LEU A 18 0.67 12.57 -48.27
N SER A 19 1.91 13.04 -48.20
CA SER A 19 2.98 12.41 -47.40
C SER A 19 2.62 12.39 -45.91
N LYS A 20 2.00 13.47 -45.41
CA LYS A 20 1.51 13.55 -44.03
C LYS A 20 0.37 12.58 -43.77
N LEU A 21 -0.61 12.52 -44.67
CA LEU A 21 -1.75 11.61 -44.58
C LEU A 21 -1.30 10.14 -44.63
N LEU A 22 -0.39 9.81 -45.53
CA LEU A 22 0.20 8.47 -45.62
C LEU A 22 0.89 8.06 -44.32
N CYS A 23 1.71 8.95 -43.75
CA CYS A 23 2.39 8.67 -42.48
C CYS A 23 1.39 8.40 -41.34
N ARG A 24 0.30 9.18 -41.26
CA ARG A 24 -0.76 8.96 -40.27
C ARG A 24 -1.51 7.65 -40.50
N HIS A 25 -1.85 7.34 -41.75
CA HIS A 25 -2.53 6.09 -42.12
C HIS A 25 -1.69 4.87 -41.76
N TYR A 26 -0.42 4.81 -42.19
CA TYR A 26 0.46 3.68 -41.90
C TYR A 26 0.81 3.59 -40.41
N HIS A 27 0.88 4.70 -39.69
CA HIS A 27 1.08 4.70 -38.25
C HIS A 27 -0.09 4.03 -37.50
N VAL A 28 -1.33 4.36 -37.85
CA VAL A 28 -2.54 3.74 -37.26
C VAL A 28 -2.68 2.28 -37.72
N TRP A 29 -2.43 2.00 -39.00
CA TRP A 29 -2.52 0.66 -39.58
C TRP A 29 -1.51 -0.33 -38.96
N GLN A 30 -0.33 0.15 -38.54
CA GLN A 30 0.68 -0.63 -37.84
C GLN A 30 0.51 -0.57 -36.31
N PHE A 31 -0.70 -0.29 -35.81
CA PHE A 31 -1.03 -0.27 -34.37
C PHE A 31 -0.09 0.60 -33.54
N HIS A 32 0.16 1.83 -33.99
CA HIS A 32 1.08 2.76 -33.34
C HIS A 32 2.53 2.27 -33.25
N GLY A 33 2.96 1.45 -34.21
CA GLY A 33 4.32 0.96 -34.33
C GLY A 33 5.37 2.08 -34.37
N GLY A 34 6.58 1.73 -33.93
CA GLY A 34 7.71 2.67 -33.88
C GLY A 34 8.12 3.22 -35.26
N PRO A 35 8.90 4.30 -35.30
CA PRO A 35 9.24 5.01 -36.54
C PRO A 35 9.95 4.13 -37.57
N GLN A 36 10.76 3.15 -37.16
CA GLN A 36 11.43 2.21 -38.07
C GLN A 36 10.44 1.23 -38.72
N ALA A 37 9.47 0.71 -37.97
CA ALA A 37 8.48 -0.22 -38.48
C ALA A 37 7.60 0.46 -39.55
N VAL A 38 7.08 1.65 -39.23
CA VAL A 38 6.27 2.43 -40.17
C VAL A 38 7.09 2.87 -41.39
N GLN A 39 8.36 3.25 -41.20
CA GLN A 39 9.26 3.65 -42.30
C GLN A 39 9.45 2.51 -43.30
N THR A 40 9.74 1.30 -42.83
CA THR A 40 9.95 0.15 -43.73
C THR A 40 8.69 -0.24 -44.50
N ALA A 41 7.51 -0.08 -43.89
CA ALA A 41 6.23 -0.30 -44.56
C ALA A 41 5.99 0.71 -45.70
N ILE A 42 6.26 1.99 -45.45
CA ILE A 42 6.09 3.06 -46.45
C ILE A 42 7.12 2.93 -47.58
N GLN A 43 8.38 2.61 -47.26
CA GLN A 43 9.46 2.50 -48.25
C GLN A 43 9.26 1.36 -49.27
N ARG A 44 8.36 0.41 -49.00
CA ARG A 44 7.98 -0.64 -49.96
C ARG A 44 7.17 -0.11 -51.15
N THR A 45 6.51 1.04 -51.00
CA THR A 45 5.59 1.61 -51.99
C THR A 45 5.90 3.05 -52.37
N TYR A 46 6.44 3.85 -51.44
CA TYR A 46 6.72 5.28 -51.62
C TYR A 46 8.14 5.63 -51.22
N TRP A 47 8.77 6.49 -52.02
CA TRP A 47 10.04 7.11 -51.70
C TRP A 47 9.79 8.56 -51.28
N ILE A 48 9.88 8.84 -49.98
CA ILE A 48 9.75 10.20 -49.43
C ILE A 48 11.11 10.64 -48.88
N PRO A 49 11.76 11.67 -49.48
CA PRO A 49 12.98 12.23 -48.92
C PRO A 49 12.76 12.73 -47.49
N GLY A 50 13.60 12.31 -46.54
CA GLY A 50 13.46 12.73 -45.14
C GLY A 50 12.27 12.13 -44.38
N LEU A 51 11.68 11.02 -44.85
CA LEU A 51 10.53 10.32 -44.24
C LEU A 51 10.65 10.13 -42.72
N ARG A 52 11.83 9.76 -42.23
CA ARG A 52 12.09 9.55 -40.80
C ARG A 52 11.77 10.78 -39.95
N SER A 53 12.05 11.98 -40.44
CA SER A 53 11.75 13.23 -39.75
C SER A 53 10.24 13.49 -39.66
N LEU A 54 9.52 13.22 -40.76
CA LEU A 54 8.08 13.36 -40.85
C LEU A 54 7.38 12.36 -39.92
N LEU A 55 7.81 11.10 -39.92
CA LEU A 55 7.28 10.07 -39.02
C LEU A 55 7.47 10.41 -37.55
N ARG A 56 8.63 10.95 -37.16
CA ARG A 56 8.85 11.40 -35.78
C ARG A 56 7.86 12.49 -35.37
N LYS A 57 7.59 13.45 -36.25
CA LYS A 57 6.57 14.49 -36.01
C LYS A 57 5.18 13.88 -35.89
N CYS A 58 4.79 13.02 -36.82
CA CYS A 58 3.50 12.32 -36.81
C CYS A 58 3.26 11.51 -35.53
N ILE A 59 4.26 10.72 -35.09
CA ILE A 59 4.17 9.92 -33.86
C ILE A 59 4.14 10.83 -32.63
N HIS A 60 4.92 11.90 -32.63
CA HIS A 60 4.93 12.85 -31.52
C HIS A 60 3.60 13.60 -31.39
N GLU A 61 2.87 13.85 -32.48
CA GLU A 61 1.57 14.50 -32.49
C GLU A 61 0.42 13.56 -32.11
N CYS A 62 0.57 12.24 -32.31
CA CYS A 62 -0.44 11.23 -32.03
C CYS A 62 -0.83 11.19 -30.53
N ILE A 63 -2.13 11.32 -30.25
CA ILE A 63 -2.67 11.36 -28.89
C ILE A 63 -2.47 10.03 -28.17
N ASP A 64 -2.70 8.90 -28.84
CA ASP A 64 -2.57 7.57 -28.23
C ASP A 64 -1.11 7.26 -27.88
N CYS A 65 -0.18 7.58 -28.78
CA CYS A 65 1.25 7.48 -28.48
C CYS A 65 1.68 8.43 -27.36
N LYS A 66 1.15 9.66 -27.31
CA LYS A 66 1.41 10.58 -26.19
C LYS A 66 0.96 9.97 -24.88
N ARG A 67 -0.27 9.45 -24.81
CA ARG A 67 -0.83 8.82 -23.60
C ARG A 67 0.03 7.67 -23.09
N VAL A 68 0.47 6.79 -23.99
CA VAL A 68 1.33 5.64 -23.64
C VAL A 68 2.75 6.08 -23.27
N ARG A 69 3.27 7.14 -23.91
CA ARG A 69 4.62 7.66 -23.66
C ARG A 69 4.76 8.40 -22.33
N LEU A 70 3.67 8.88 -21.73
CA LEU A 70 3.71 9.63 -20.48
C LEU A 70 4.46 8.82 -19.41
N THR A 71 5.72 9.17 -19.19
CA THR A 71 6.47 8.73 -18.02
C THR A 71 5.83 9.39 -16.80
N VAL A 72 5.67 8.62 -15.73
CA VAL A 72 5.21 9.15 -14.44
C VAL A 72 6.24 10.20 -14.00
N SER A 73 5.95 11.47 -14.27
CA SER A 73 6.71 12.57 -13.68
C SER A 73 6.51 12.43 -12.19
N HIS A 74 7.60 12.26 -11.46
CA HIS A 74 7.51 12.27 -10.01
C HIS A 74 7.02 13.67 -9.64
N PRO A 75 5.85 13.80 -8.99
CA PRO A 75 5.39 15.10 -8.56
C PRO A 75 6.50 15.70 -7.68
N ARG A 76 6.84 16.98 -7.92
CA ARG A 76 7.71 17.70 -6.99
C ARG A 76 6.98 17.75 -5.66
N MET A 77 7.42 16.95 -4.70
CA MET A 77 6.82 16.90 -3.37
C MET A 77 7.03 18.27 -2.71
N ALA A 78 5.97 18.82 -2.14
CA ALA A 78 6.08 20.03 -1.32
C ALA A 78 6.78 19.70 0.00
N ASP A 79 7.29 20.74 0.66
CA ASP A 79 7.86 20.60 2.00
C ASP A 79 6.81 20.02 2.97
N LEU A 80 7.25 19.15 3.88
CA LEU A 80 6.37 18.58 4.88
C LEU A 80 5.85 19.69 5.80
N PRO A 81 4.58 19.62 6.26
CA PRO A 81 4.04 20.62 7.17
C PRO A 81 4.79 20.58 8.51
N GLU A 82 4.95 21.75 9.12
CA GLU A 82 5.65 21.95 10.40
C GLU A 82 5.13 21.04 11.53
N VAL A 83 3.84 20.71 11.49
CA VAL A 83 3.22 19.74 12.40
C VAL A 83 3.96 18.40 12.42
N ARG A 84 4.52 17.95 11.29
CA ARG A 84 5.26 16.68 11.15
C ARG A 84 6.76 16.78 11.43
N THR A 85 7.35 17.97 11.34
CA THR A 85 8.80 18.17 11.44
C THR A 85 9.24 18.71 12.79
N THR A 86 8.36 19.41 13.53
CA THR A 86 8.69 19.99 14.83
C THR A 86 8.54 18.97 15.97
N PRO A 87 9.61 18.69 16.75
CA PRO A 87 9.57 17.75 17.86
C PRO A 87 8.59 18.22 18.93
N CYS A 88 7.84 17.29 19.52
CA CYS A 88 6.80 17.60 20.48
C CYS A 88 6.67 16.49 21.53
N ARG A 89 6.04 16.79 22.67
CA ARG A 89 5.77 15.79 23.73
C ARG A 89 4.94 14.63 23.15
N PRO A 90 5.16 13.39 23.60
CA PRO A 90 4.38 12.25 23.14
C PRO A 90 2.88 12.54 23.33
N PHE A 91 2.06 12.12 22.37
CA PHE A 91 0.61 12.34 22.32
C PHE A 91 0.13 13.80 22.17
N SER A 92 1.01 14.79 21.98
CA SER A 92 0.57 16.19 21.76
C SER A 92 0.02 16.46 20.36
N LYS A 93 0.43 15.66 19.36
CA LYS A 93 -0.07 15.70 17.98
C LYS A 93 -0.50 14.29 17.57
N THR A 94 -1.80 14.07 17.42
CA THR A 94 -2.37 12.78 16.99
C THR A 94 -3.19 12.96 15.74
N ALA A 95 -3.06 12.02 14.79
CA ALA A 95 -3.94 11.93 13.63
C ALA A 95 -4.84 10.71 13.79
N VAL A 96 -6.12 10.86 13.46
CA VAL A 96 -7.08 9.76 13.40
C VAL A 96 -7.47 9.62 11.93
N ASP A 97 -7.32 8.41 11.39
CA ASP A 97 -7.80 8.08 10.05
C ASP A 97 -8.94 7.09 10.17
N MET A 98 -10.00 7.33 9.39
CA MET A 98 -11.14 6.44 9.34
C MET A 98 -10.89 5.45 8.21
N ALA A 99 -10.61 4.21 8.58
CA ALA A 99 -10.51 3.18 7.57
C ALA A 99 -11.90 2.91 6.94
N GLY A 100 -11.89 2.58 5.65
CA GLY A 100 -13.11 2.43 4.84
C GLY A 100 -14.05 1.30 5.31
N PRO A 101 -15.19 1.12 4.64
CA PRO A 101 -16.19 0.13 5.04
C PRO A 101 -15.60 -1.27 4.96
N PHE A 102 -15.35 -1.88 6.11
CA PHE A 102 -14.97 -3.28 6.19
C PHE A 102 -16.22 -4.15 6.17
N MET A 103 -16.27 -5.10 5.24
CA MET A 103 -17.25 -6.18 5.29
C MET A 103 -16.88 -7.13 6.41
N VAL A 104 -17.41 -6.87 7.61
CA VAL A 104 -17.17 -7.73 8.75
C VAL A 104 -18.21 -8.83 8.78
N LYS A 105 -17.77 -10.09 8.68
CA LYS A 105 -18.63 -11.22 9.04
C LYS A 105 -18.94 -11.12 10.53
N LEU A 106 -20.21 -10.95 10.87
CA LEU A 106 -20.67 -11.07 12.25
C LEU A 106 -20.58 -12.56 12.61
N SER A 107 -19.48 -12.98 13.23
CA SER A 107 -19.43 -14.30 13.82
C SER A 107 -20.34 -14.31 15.05
N THR A 108 -21.27 -15.27 15.10
CA THR A 108 -22.05 -15.61 16.31
C THR A 108 -21.16 -15.98 17.50
N HIS A 109 -19.86 -16.19 17.26
CA HIS A 109 -18.89 -16.56 18.26
C HIS A 109 -18.10 -15.40 18.88
N ARG A 110 -18.41 -14.13 18.57
CA ARG A 110 -17.69 -12.96 19.15
C ARG A 110 -17.74 -12.88 20.68
N ARG A 111 -18.77 -13.46 21.29
CA ARG A 111 -18.93 -13.58 22.75
C ARG A 111 -18.87 -15.02 23.23
N ALA A 112 -18.37 -15.93 22.40
CA ALA A 112 -18.34 -17.32 22.77
C ALA A 112 -17.23 -17.55 23.79
N CYS A 113 -17.62 -18.03 24.97
CA CYS A 113 -16.68 -18.37 26.03
C CYS A 113 -16.35 -19.85 25.93
N VAL A 114 -15.06 -20.19 26.07
CA VAL A 114 -14.66 -21.59 26.25
C VAL A 114 -15.00 -21.96 27.69
N GLU A 115 -15.93 -22.89 27.87
CA GLU A 115 -16.28 -23.43 29.19
C GLU A 115 -15.28 -24.49 29.63
N GLU A 116 -14.88 -25.36 28.70
CA GLU A 116 -14.09 -26.54 28.99
C GLU A 116 -13.22 -26.91 27.79
N LEU A 117 -11.97 -27.31 28.06
CA LEU A 117 -11.08 -27.90 27.08
C LEU A 117 -11.06 -29.41 27.26
N LEU A 118 -11.24 -30.15 26.18
CA LEU A 118 -11.20 -31.61 26.17
C LEU A 118 -9.84 -32.07 25.64
N PRO A 119 -8.89 -32.47 26.51
CA PRO A 119 -7.59 -32.99 26.11
C PRO A 119 -7.72 -34.38 25.47
N GLY A 120 -6.92 -34.64 24.43
CA GLY A 120 -6.70 -36.00 23.95
C GLY A 120 -5.71 -36.76 24.85
N ALA A 121 -5.44 -38.02 24.52
CA ALA A 121 -4.49 -38.87 25.25
C ALA A 121 -3.08 -38.23 25.42
N ASP A 122 -2.68 -37.39 24.47
CA ASP A 122 -1.39 -36.68 24.46
C ASP A 122 -1.39 -35.38 25.30
N GLY A 123 -2.47 -35.07 26.03
CA GLY A 123 -2.62 -33.83 26.83
C GLY A 123 -2.93 -32.56 26.01
N VAL A 124 -2.94 -32.65 24.67
CA VAL A 124 -3.28 -31.52 23.79
C VAL A 124 -4.80 -31.44 23.60
N SER A 125 -5.38 -30.26 23.84
CA SER A 125 -6.82 -30.01 23.64
C SER A 125 -7.18 -29.95 22.15
N ARG A 126 -7.93 -30.94 21.68
CA ARG A 126 -8.38 -31.04 20.28
C ARG A 126 -9.84 -30.61 20.10
N ALA A 127 -10.59 -30.48 21.20
CA ALA A 127 -11.95 -29.94 21.21
C ALA A 127 -12.16 -29.03 22.43
N ALA A 128 -13.05 -28.06 22.28
CA ALA A 128 -13.47 -27.15 23.34
C ALA A 128 -14.99 -27.09 23.39
N ARG A 129 -15.57 -27.12 24.59
CA ARG A 129 -16.97 -26.78 24.80
C ARG A 129 -17.09 -25.26 24.84
N VAL A 130 -17.85 -24.72 23.91
CA VAL A 130 -17.98 -23.29 23.69
C VAL A 130 -19.41 -22.86 23.97
N ARG A 131 -19.62 -21.99 24.95
CA ARG A 131 -20.90 -21.37 25.27
C ARG A 131 -21.10 -20.13 24.42
N THR A 132 -22.14 -20.12 23.61
CA THR A 132 -22.65 -18.91 22.95
C THR A 132 -23.81 -18.33 23.75
N VAL A 133 -24.37 -17.20 23.29
CA VAL A 133 -25.51 -16.53 23.95
C VAL A 133 -26.73 -17.45 24.13
N HIS A 134 -26.91 -18.44 23.25
CA HIS A 134 -28.12 -19.28 23.22
C HIS A 134 -27.88 -20.75 23.58
N HIS A 135 -26.70 -21.30 23.30
CA HIS A 135 -26.41 -22.70 23.56
C HIS A 135 -24.90 -22.97 23.63
N SER A 136 -24.53 -24.07 24.30
CA SER A 136 -23.18 -24.62 24.27
C SER A 136 -23.04 -25.66 23.15
N TYR A 137 -21.95 -25.63 22.39
CA TYR A 137 -21.62 -26.66 21.41
C TYR A 137 -20.13 -27.02 21.46
N LEU A 138 -19.78 -28.20 20.95
CA LEU A 138 -18.39 -28.64 20.86
C LEU A 138 -17.74 -28.10 19.58
N ARG A 139 -16.67 -27.34 19.74
CA ARG A 139 -15.87 -26.81 18.63
C ARG A 139 -14.53 -27.54 18.56
N PRO A 140 -14.17 -28.15 17.42
CA PRO A 140 -12.82 -28.66 17.22
C PRO A 140 -11.81 -27.50 17.23
N VAL A 141 -10.71 -27.69 17.94
CA VAL A 141 -9.67 -26.68 18.13
C VAL A 141 -8.51 -26.99 17.18
N ALA A 142 -8.46 -26.29 16.06
CA ALA A 142 -7.44 -26.53 15.02
C ALA A 142 -6.15 -25.73 15.23
N LYS A 143 -6.17 -24.63 15.99
CA LYS A 143 -4.99 -23.78 16.26
C LYS A 143 -5.06 -23.25 17.69
N LEU A 144 -4.16 -23.73 18.55
CA LEU A 144 -3.90 -23.18 19.88
C LEU A 144 -2.66 -22.30 19.82
N ALA A 145 -2.73 -21.10 20.38
CA ALA A 145 -1.58 -20.26 20.63
C ALA A 145 -1.35 -20.19 22.15
N LYS A 146 -0.15 -20.54 22.60
CA LYS A 146 0.24 -20.28 23.99
C LYS A 146 0.45 -18.78 24.13
N LEU A 147 -0.43 -18.11 24.87
CA LEU A 147 -0.15 -16.75 25.32
C LEU A 147 0.87 -16.85 26.45
N PHE A 148 1.99 -16.17 26.30
CA PHE A 148 2.94 -16.00 27.40
C PHE A 148 2.21 -15.30 28.54
N ALA A 149 2.30 -15.84 29.75
CA ALA A 149 1.79 -15.16 30.93
C ALA A 149 2.48 -13.80 31.01
N ALA A 150 1.70 -12.73 31.19
CA ALA A 150 2.27 -11.43 31.49
C ALA A 150 3.14 -11.60 32.75
N PRO A 151 4.40 -11.12 32.75
CA PRO A 151 5.18 -11.14 33.98
C PRO A 151 4.40 -10.38 35.06
N PRO A 152 4.43 -10.85 36.32
CA PRO A 152 3.90 -10.05 37.43
C PRO A 152 4.53 -8.67 37.36
N SER A 153 3.69 -7.64 37.53
CA SER A 153 4.03 -6.24 37.31
C SER A 153 4.99 -5.69 38.36
N ASP A 154 6.20 -6.24 38.43
CA ASP A 154 7.31 -5.70 39.18
C ASP A 154 8.45 -5.40 38.22
N SER A 155 8.98 -4.17 38.32
CA SER A 155 10.20 -3.66 37.69
C SER A 155 10.15 -3.16 36.24
N PHE A 156 9.28 -2.19 35.96
CA PHE A 156 9.72 -1.03 35.14
C PHE A 156 10.22 0.07 36.10
N CYS A 157 11.45 -0.09 36.59
CA CYS A 157 12.18 0.98 37.27
C CYS A 157 12.68 1.97 36.21
N CYS A 158 11.85 2.97 35.89
CA CYS A 158 12.31 4.16 35.19
C CYS A 158 13.08 5.03 36.19
N HIS A 159 14.36 4.74 36.42
CA HIS A 159 15.29 5.73 36.95
C HIS A 159 15.61 6.73 35.85
N HIS A 160 14.74 7.73 35.68
CA HIS A 160 15.12 9.08 35.27
C HIS A 160 13.99 10.01 35.68
N GLY A 161 14.34 10.98 36.52
CA GLY A 161 13.43 11.72 37.38
C GLY A 161 12.48 12.67 36.66
N GLY A 162 11.43 13.03 37.39
CA GLY A 162 10.69 14.26 37.17
C GLY A 162 9.20 14.09 36.98
N PHE A 163 8.50 14.09 38.12
CA PHE A 163 7.36 15.00 38.31
C PHE A 163 6.00 14.59 37.73
N TRP A 164 5.32 13.60 38.34
CA TRP A 164 3.85 13.60 38.42
C TRP A 164 3.38 13.03 39.76
N GLY A 165 3.07 13.94 40.68
CA GLY A 165 2.15 13.67 41.77
C GLY A 165 0.72 13.78 41.23
N THR A 166 -0.03 12.69 41.30
CA THR A 166 -1.35 12.56 41.95
C THR A 166 -1.83 11.14 41.69
N LYS A 167 -1.57 10.26 42.66
CA LYS A 167 -2.07 8.89 42.70
C LYS A 167 -3.38 8.92 43.50
N LEU A 168 -4.50 8.67 42.83
CA LEU A 168 -5.74 8.26 43.49
C LEU A 168 -5.50 6.84 44.02
N THR A 169 -5.22 6.70 45.32
CA THR A 169 -4.97 5.41 45.96
C THR A 169 -6.27 4.97 46.66
N ILE A 170 -6.90 3.93 46.13
CA ILE A 170 -7.93 3.16 46.83
C ILE A 170 -7.23 2.44 48.00
N LEU A 171 -7.77 2.66 49.19
CA LEU A 171 -7.35 2.09 50.46
C LEU A 171 -7.38 0.56 50.46
N GLY A 172 -6.32 -0.05 50.98
CA GLY A 172 -6.32 -1.44 51.41
C GLY A 172 -4.92 -1.95 51.72
N GLY A 173 -4.59 -2.09 53.00
CA GLY A 173 -3.44 -2.90 53.45
C GLY A 173 -2.32 -2.11 54.10
N GLN A 174 -2.23 -2.27 55.41
CA GLN A 174 -1.27 -1.71 56.34
C GLN A 174 0.20 -1.96 55.95
N CYS A 175 1.07 -0.97 56.16
CA CYS A 175 2.48 -1.19 56.49
C CYS A 175 2.97 -0.07 57.42
N ALA A 176 3.68 -0.50 58.46
CA ALA A 176 3.95 0.20 59.72
C ALA A 176 4.80 1.48 59.58
N ARG A 177 4.55 2.43 60.50
CA ARG A 177 5.44 3.57 60.79
C ARG A 177 6.56 3.13 61.74
N PRO A 178 7.82 3.56 61.54
CA PRO A 178 8.71 3.85 62.65
C PRO A 178 8.46 5.26 63.17
N LEU A 179 8.44 5.36 64.49
CA LEU A 179 8.26 6.57 65.28
C LEU A 179 9.53 7.43 65.34
N SER A 180 9.28 8.72 65.55
CA SER A 180 10.06 9.70 66.31
C SER A 180 11.28 10.38 65.66
N GLY A 181 11.22 11.71 65.73
CA GLY A 181 12.27 12.66 65.39
C GLY A 181 11.72 14.09 65.52
N ALA A 182 11.36 14.47 66.75
CA ALA A 182 11.02 15.84 67.11
C ALA A 182 12.29 16.72 67.10
N GLY A 183 12.17 17.98 66.69
CA GLY A 183 13.26 18.95 66.87
C GLY A 183 13.07 20.24 66.08
N ASN A 184 12.67 21.29 66.79
CA ASN A 184 12.42 22.67 66.35
C ASN A 184 13.63 23.41 65.76
N ARG A 185 13.30 24.45 64.98
CA ARG A 185 14.09 25.66 64.63
C ARG A 185 15.24 25.51 63.66
#